data_AF-A0A4Z1PK96-F1
#
_entry.id   AF-A0A4Z1PK96-F1
#
_cell.length_a   1.000
_cell.length_b   1.000
_cell.length_c   1.000
_cell.angle_alpha   90.00
_cell.angle_beta   90.00
_cell.angle_gamma   90.00
#
_symmetry.space_group_name_H-M   'P 1'
#
loop_
_entity.id
_entity.type
_entity.pdbx_description
1 polymer ?
#
loop_
_entity_poly.entity_id
_entity_poly.type
_entity_poly.pdbx_seq_one_letter_code
_entity_poly.pdbx_strand_id
1 'polypeptide(L)'
;MASPINPSTKSLTERGHAQVRPTTTTATGKWATKSPKGLFAMRELNAGCEIFGVERCFVAVLSKGMVGDHCGNCYRGPDGVGNTDGEQFEVKACTGCKQVWYCGKKCQAEAWKRSHKFECRKWDDPEEPTQPKNRDHIVRAATELLWRWHKGSISQSEWDSFQDLKSNYDLFSKETRIGFGKKTEFDRKEQADKLGELTWRHTTFDRMKKSPFTREQAVRLIALLQTNSLTLIAPSYDPIGIALDPFAARANHSCSPNAYVVMDGPSLSFRTLKPIPKDSEIFISYIDPTDSTKSRLDELATRYYFNCNCTKCRQAPGREDKFSEPMPVVSKAIYAMYERPNFHDILQQAKQTQTDGDRLVEELIFATEKNFQLYLRGDPDRDEPIQLSTALRGEAAFMKNQNLMCILKDTGVWPEIRQPYPALRHQYFLGCLSLNKYSDAFYHGLKTYFDIDPKLYPVPYHPLRVVHTFSLSRLAMVLVMEATECPEIDPAGIIEFARQQGYDFAPMVYKLIKDAKDNVVKSHGENNSFTKMVNEKWEEVITDMGLKDERRRRALESVYESNVPFYRKLVGELVGF
;
A
#
# COMPACT_ATOMS: atom_id res chain seq x y z
N MET A 1 40.47 18.43 -7.17
CA MET A 1 39.61 18.06 -8.32
C MET A 1 39.47 16.55 -8.30
N ALA A 2 38.33 16.04 -7.84
CA ALA A 2 38.01 14.61 -7.91
C ALA A 2 37.05 14.43 -9.10
N SER A 3 37.42 13.61 -10.07
CA SER A 3 36.55 13.25 -11.20
C SER A 3 35.26 12.60 -10.70
N PRO A 4 34.10 12.89 -11.31
CA PRO A 4 32.88 12.17 -11.01
C PRO A 4 33.07 10.70 -11.42
N ILE A 5 32.82 9.80 -10.47
CA ILE A 5 32.86 8.36 -10.68
C ILE A 5 31.85 8.04 -11.79
N ASN A 6 32.36 7.63 -12.94
CA ASN A 6 31.56 7.05 -14.01
C ASN A 6 30.88 5.79 -13.42
N PRO A 7 29.54 5.70 -13.35
CA PRO A 7 28.91 4.46 -12.93
C PRO A 7 29.33 3.37 -13.93
N SER A 8 30.10 2.39 -13.46
CA SER A 8 30.53 1.26 -14.30
C SER A 8 29.29 0.64 -14.95
N THR A 9 29.34 0.25 -16.22
CA THR A 9 28.25 -0.43 -16.95
C THR A 9 27.64 -1.63 -16.20
N LYS A 10 28.40 -2.24 -15.28
CA LYS A 10 27.91 -3.24 -14.33
C LYS A 10 26.73 -2.75 -13.48
N SER A 11 26.73 -1.51 -12.97
CA SER A 11 25.67 -1.03 -12.05
C SER A 11 24.29 -0.81 -12.69
N LEU A 12 24.22 -0.80 -14.02
CA LEU A 12 22.98 -0.64 -14.80
C LEU A 12 22.35 -1.98 -15.19
N THR A 13 23.16 -3.04 -15.27
CA THR A 13 22.73 -4.37 -15.71
C THR A 13 22.82 -5.43 -14.61
N GLU A 14 23.58 -5.15 -13.55
CA GLU A 14 23.75 -5.98 -12.35
C GLU A 14 23.66 -5.11 -11.10
N ARG A 15 22.98 -5.60 -10.06
CA ARG A 15 22.96 -4.96 -8.74
C ARG A 15 22.77 -6.04 -7.68
N GLY A 16 23.61 -6.02 -6.65
CA GLY A 16 23.60 -7.03 -5.59
C GLY A 16 23.73 -8.45 -6.16
N HIS A 17 22.67 -9.23 -6.06
CA HIS A 17 22.60 -10.61 -6.55
C HIS A 17 21.63 -10.80 -7.72
N ALA A 18 21.26 -9.71 -8.39
CA ALA A 18 20.36 -9.71 -9.54
C ALA A 18 21.04 -9.15 -10.79
N GLN A 19 20.64 -9.67 -11.95
CA GLN A 19 21.06 -9.19 -13.26
C GLN A 19 19.87 -9.07 -14.23
N VAL A 20 19.94 -8.11 -15.16
CA VAL A 20 18.95 -7.92 -16.22
C VAL A 20 19.26 -8.87 -17.38
N ARG A 21 18.29 -9.68 -17.78
CA ARG A 21 18.39 -10.56 -18.96
C ARG A 21 17.13 -10.49 -19.82
N PRO A 22 17.20 -10.85 -21.12
CA PRO A 22 16.01 -11.16 -21.88
C PRO A 22 15.17 -12.23 -21.18
N THR A 23 13.85 -12.10 -21.21
CA THR A 23 12.93 -13.09 -20.61
C THR A 23 11.94 -13.60 -21.64
N THR A 24 11.47 -14.83 -21.47
CA THR A 24 10.33 -15.37 -22.23
C THR A 24 9.06 -15.40 -21.40
N THR A 25 9.10 -14.94 -20.15
CA THR A 25 7.96 -14.92 -19.22
C THR A 25 6.93 -13.84 -19.58
N THR A 26 6.86 -13.47 -20.86
CA THR A 26 5.87 -12.55 -21.38
C THR A 26 4.48 -13.04 -21.09
N ALA A 27 3.68 -12.09 -20.63
CA ALA A 27 2.25 -12.12 -20.84
C ALA A 27 1.88 -12.56 -22.25
N THR A 28 0.98 -13.53 -22.33
CA THR A 28 0.40 -13.96 -23.60
C THR A 28 -0.61 -12.92 -24.06
N GLY A 29 -0.55 -12.52 -25.34
CA GLY A 29 -1.58 -11.66 -25.95
C GLY A 29 -1.04 -10.74 -27.04
N LYS A 30 -1.95 -10.07 -27.73
CA LYS A 30 -1.68 -9.12 -28.83
C LYS A 30 -0.77 -7.93 -28.47
N TRP A 31 -0.44 -7.78 -27.18
CA TRP A 31 0.28 -6.63 -26.61
C TRP A 31 1.68 -6.97 -26.07
N ALA A 32 2.15 -8.21 -26.29
CA ALA A 32 3.46 -8.68 -25.85
C ALA A 32 4.61 -7.84 -26.47
N THR A 33 5.64 -7.58 -25.67
CA THR A 33 6.83 -6.85 -26.12
C THR A 33 7.67 -7.68 -27.10
N LYS A 34 8.30 -7.01 -28.07
CA LYS A 34 9.22 -7.66 -29.02
C LYS A 34 10.54 -8.13 -28.39
N SER A 35 10.99 -7.48 -27.31
CA SER A 35 12.22 -7.82 -26.57
C SER A 35 12.06 -7.59 -25.05
N PRO A 36 11.20 -8.38 -24.37
CA PRO A 36 11.02 -8.33 -22.91
C PRO A 36 12.33 -8.57 -22.14
N LYS A 37 12.52 -7.84 -21.03
CA LYS A 37 13.62 -8.03 -20.07
C LYS A 37 13.03 -8.38 -18.70
N GLY A 38 13.81 -9.08 -17.87
CA GLY A 38 13.50 -9.44 -16.50
C GLY A 38 14.73 -9.40 -15.60
N LEU A 39 14.52 -9.46 -14.28
CA LEU A 39 15.60 -9.63 -13.31
C LEU A 39 15.79 -11.11 -12.99
N PHE A 40 17.02 -11.58 -12.95
CA PHE A 40 17.36 -12.97 -12.68
C PHE A 40 18.37 -13.07 -11.55
N ALA A 41 18.22 -14.08 -10.69
CA ALA A 41 19.14 -14.34 -9.61
C ALA A 41 20.51 -14.82 -10.14
N MET A 42 21.60 -14.17 -9.72
CA MET A 42 22.97 -14.51 -10.12
C MET A 42 23.54 -15.70 -9.34
N ARG A 43 22.90 -16.04 -8.21
CA ARG A 43 23.24 -17.15 -7.33
C ARG A 43 21.97 -17.69 -6.68
N GLU A 44 22.09 -18.81 -5.98
CA GLU A 44 21.02 -19.28 -5.10
C GLU A 44 20.83 -18.31 -3.92
N LEU A 45 19.57 -17.98 -3.63
CA LEU A 45 19.18 -17.04 -2.59
C LEU A 45 18.26 -17.72 -1.58
N ASN A 46 18.60 -17.60 -0.30
CA ASN A 46 17.79 -18.10 0.80
C ASN A 46 16.53 -17.25 1.00
N ALA A 47 15.57 -17.80 1.73
CA ALA A 47 14.34 -17.11 2.10
C ALA A 47 14.61 -15.97 3.11
N GLY A 48 13.99 -14.80 2.92
CA GLY A 48 14.15 -13.63 3.78
C GLY A 48 15.47 -12.87 3.65
N CYS A 49 16.25 -13.10 2.58
CA CYS A 49 17.51 -12.39 2.34
C CYS A 49 17.31 -11.17 1.43
N GLU A 50 18.25 -10.23 1.49
CA GLU A 50 18.33 -9.14 0.51
C GLU A 50 18.84 -9.67 -0.84
N ILE A 51 18.19 -9.25 -1.92
CA ILE A 51 18.60 -9.50 -3.30
C ILE A 51 19.51 -8.36 -3.74
N PHE A 52 19.04 -7.12 -3.61
CA PHE A 52 19.79 -5.90 -3.85
C PHE A 52 19.11 -4.70 -3.16
N GLY A 53 19.91 -3.67 -2.87
CA GLY A 53 19.44 -2.40 -2.32
C GLY A 53 19.74 -1.21 -3.25
N VAL A 54 18.97 -0.15 -3.09
CA VAL A 54 19.11 1.15 -3.74
C VAL A 54 19.04 2.21 -2.66
N GLU A 55 20.12 2.96 -2.46
CA GLU A 55 20.20 3.98 -1.39
C GLU A 55 19.19 5.12 -1.61
N ARG A 56 18.96 5.50 -2.86
CA ARG A 56 17.92 6.46 -3.25
C ARG A 56 17.37 6.12 -4.61
N CYS A 57 16.06 5.88 -4.70
CA CYS A 57 15.38 5.67 -5.96
C CYS A 57 15.68 6.80 -6.97
N PHE A 58 15.70 6.45 -8.25
CA PHE A 58 15.96 7.38 -9.34
C PHE A 58 15.03 8.60 -9.30
N VAL A 59 13.77 8.40 -8.96
CA VAL A 59 12.83 9.43 -8.50
C VAL A 59 11.86 8.85 -7.48
N ALA A 60 11.45 9.66 -6.49
CA ALA A 60 10.37 9.31 -5.58
C ALA A 60 9.61 10.58 -5.15
N VAL A 61 8.28 10.52 -5.17
CA VAL A 61 7.42 11.69 -4.93
C VAL A 61 6.18 11.28 -4.14
N LEU A 62 5.87 12.05 -3.09
CA LEU A 62 4.67 11.87 -2.28
C LEU A 62 3.40 12.08 -3.11
N SER A 63 2.39 11.24 -2.85
CA SER A 63 1.04 11.45 -3.37
C SER A 63 0.44 12.72 -2.80
N LYS A 64 -0.57 13.26 -3.49
CA LYS A 64 -1.24 14.51 -3.13
C LYS A 64 -1.71 14.52 -1.66
N GLY A 65 -2.30 13.43 -1.20
CA GLY A 65 -2.86 13.30 0.15
C GLY A 65 -1.83 13.23 1.28
N MET A 66 -0.55 13.02 0.96
CA MET A 66 0.55 12.92 1.95
C MET A 66 1.39 14.21 2.02
N VAL A 67 1.13 15.17 1.12
CA VAL A 67 1.83 16.45 1.09
C VAL A 67 1.37 17.31 2.28
N GLY A 68 2.33 17.72 3.12
CA GLY A 68 2.05 18.47 4.34
C GLY A 68 2.10 17.60 5.60
N ASP A 69 1.96 16.28 5.46
CA ASP A 69 2.09 15.32 6.55
C ASP A 69 3.47 14.64 6.53
N HIS A 70 4.06 14.48 5.34
CA HIS A 70 5.34 13.81 5.14
C HIS A 70 6.43 14.76 4.63
N CYS A 71 7.68 14.45 4.97
CA CYS A 71 8.85 15.15 4.46
C CYS A 71 9.08 14.84 2.97
N GLY A 72 9.11 15.85 2.11
CA GLY A 72 9.33 15.71 0.67
C GLY A 72 10.74 15.27 0.25
N ASN A 73 11.67 15.05 1.18
CA ASN A 73 13.03 14.57 0.89
C ASN A 73 13.32 13.15 1.40
N CYS A 74 12.94 12.87 2.65
CA CYS A 74 13.18 11.58 3.29
C CYS A 74 11.90 10.73 3.43
N TYR A 75 10.73 11.29 3.06
CA TYR A 75 9.43 10.62 3.05
C TYR A 75 8.96 10.08 4.41
N ARG A 76 9.60 10.46 5.51
CA ARG A 76 9.09 10.19 6.87
C ARG A 76 7.87 11.06 7.15
N GLY A 77 6.91 10.49 7.88
CA GLY A 77 5.68 11.12 8.34
C GLY A 77 5.43 10.87 9.83
N PRO A 78 4.26 11.24 10.36
CA PRO A 78 3.87 11.03 11.76
C PRO A 78 3.80 9.55 12.17
N ASP A 79 3.47 8.68 11.22
CA ASP A 79 3.45 7.21 11.41
C ASP A 79 4.86 6.59 11.24
N GLY A 80 5.86 7.43 10.99
CA GLY A 80 7.23 7.05 10.73
C GLY A 80 7.91 6.47 11.97
N VAL A 81 8.73 5.46 11.71
CA VAL A 81 9.61 4.85 12.70
C VAL A 81 10.56 5.90 13.28
N GLY A 82 10.41 6.18 14.58
CA GLY A 82 11.26 7.12 15.32
C GLY A 82 10.54 8.24 16.07
N ASN A 83 9.20 8.27 16.08
CA ASN A 83 8.49 9.01 17.12
C ASN A 83 8.58 8.19 18.41
N THR A 84 9.66 8.43 19.16
CA THR A 84 9.72 8.09 20.59
C THR A 84 8.56 8.78 21.29
N ASP A 85 7.96 8.09 22.24
CA ASP A 85 6.77 8.51 22.99
C ASP A 85 6.85 10.00 23.38
N GLY A 86 6.07 10.86 22.70
CA GLY A 86 5.84 12.26 23.07
C GLY A 86 6.32 13.36 22.11
N GLU A 87 7.23 13.12 21.15
CA GLU A 87 7.61 14.16 20.17
C GLU A 87 6.69 14.15 18.92
N GLN A 88 5.96 15.24 18.69
CA GLN A 88 5.18 15.41 17.47
C GLN A 88 6.10 15.59 16.26
N PHE A 89 6.06 14.64 15.32
CA PHE A 89 6.73 14.79 14.03
C PHE A 89 6.11 15.96 13.24
N GLU A 90 6.86 17.07 13.13
CA GLU A 90 6.42 18.25 12.40
C GLU A 90 7.21 18.41 11.09
N VAL A 91 6.53 18.84 10.02
CA VAL A 91 7.16 19.24 8.77
C VAL A 91 6.84 20.69 8.44
N LYS A 92 7.84 21.41 7.92
CA LYS A 92 7.73 22.85 7.62
C LYS A 92 7.75 23.09 6.12
N ALA A 93 6.81 23.92 5.65
CA ALA A 93 6.70 24.27 4.24
C ALA A 93 7.95 25.02 3.75
N CYS A 94 8.35 24.75 2.51
CA CYS A 94 9.35 25.57 1.82
C CYS A 94 8.86 27.02 1.75
N THR A 95 9.65 27.96 2.27
CA THR A 95 9.28 29.38 2.30
C THR A 95 9.16 30.01 0.91
N GLY A 96 9.87 29.47 -0.09
CA GLY A 96 9.82 29.94 -1.48
C GLY A 96 8.50 29.59 -2.18
N CYS A 97 8.24 28.30 -2.37
CA CYS A 97 7.09 27.82 -3.15
C CYS A 97 5.85 27.45 -2.32
N LYS A 98 6.04 27.10 -1.04
CA LYS A 98 5.03 26.50 -0.14
C LYS A 98 4.38 25.20 -0.66
N GLN A 99 4.99 24.53 -1.65
CA GLN A 99 4.46 23.32 -2.30
C GLN A 99 5.08 22.00 -1.76
N VAL A 100 6.15 22.10 -0.97
CA VAL A 100 6.89 20.94 -0.44
C VAL A 100 7.23 21.23 1.02
N TRP A 101 7.16 20.21 1.86
CA TRP A 101 7.41 20.28 3.30
C TRP A 101 8.64 19.45 3.67
N TYR A 102 9.36 19.85 4.72
CA TYR A 102 10.55 19.16 5.18
C TYR A 102 10.55 19.03 6.70
N CYS A 103 11.02 17.89 7.22
CA CYS A 103 11.18 17.68 8.66
C CYS A 103 12.32 18.51 9.28
N GLY A 104 13.14 19.18 8.45
CA GLY A 104 14.22 20.03 8.95
C GLY A 104 15.14 20.58 7.88
N LYS A 105 16.04 21.47 8.30
CA LYS A 105 16.99 22.20 7.43
C LYS A 105 17.88 21.26 6.61
N LYS A 106 18.31 20.12 7.18
CA LYS A 106 19.11 19.10 6.48
C LYS A 106 18.38 18.57 5.25
N CYS A 107 17.14 18.09 5.43
CA CYS A 107 16.32 17.57 4.33
C CYS A 107 16.00 18.63 3.28
N GLN A 108 15.71 19.86 3.69
CA GLN A 108 15.49 20.97 2.75
C GLN A 108 16.75 21.27 1.92
N ALA A 109 17.92 21.32 2.55
CA ALA A 109 19.18 21.60 1.87
C ALA A 109 19.58 20.48 0.89
N GLU A 110 19.38 19.22 1.26
CA GLU A 110 19.61 18.07 0.38
C GLU A 110 18.67 18.09 -0.85
N ALA A 111 17.38 18.32 -0.64
CA ALA A 111 16.41 18.45 -1.71
C ALA A 111 16.73 19.64 -2.64
N TRP A 112 17.12 20.78 -2.06
CA TRP A 112 17.55 21.97 -2.81
C TRP A 112 18.73 21.68 -3.73
N LYS A 113 19.76 21.00 -3.22
CA LYS A 113 20.95 20.62 -4.01
C LYS A 113 20.59 19.66 -5.14
N ARG A 114 19.69 18.70 -4.89
CA ARG A 114 19.30 17.64 -5.84
C ARG A 114 18.46 18.17 -7.01
N SER A 115 17.35 18.85 -6.73
CA SER A 115 16.41 19.27 -7.78
C SER A 115 15.52 20.44 -7.40
N HIS A 116 15.15 20.59 -6.12
CA HIS A 116 14.08 21.50 -5.73
C HIS A 116 14.34 22.96 -6.12
N LYS A 117 15.60 23.41 -6.19
CA LYS A 117 15.95 24.77 -6.65
C LYS A 117 15.48 25.10 -8.06
N PHE A 118 15.32 24.08 -8.91
CA PHE A 118 14.84 24.22 -10.29
C PHE A 118 13.31 24.12 -10.39
N GLU A 119 12.65 23.59 -9.35
CA GLU A 119 11.20 23.42 -9.29
C GLU A 119 10.52 24.48 -8.41
N CYS A 120 11.28 25.10 -7.49
CA CYS A 120 10.79 25.98 -6.45
C CYS A 120 10.35 27.33 -7.04
N ARG A 121 9.07 27.39 -7.43
CA ARG A 121 8.42 28.58 -7.97
C ARG A 121 7.07 28.79 -7.28
N LYS A 122 6.72 30.06 -7.00
CA LYS A 122 5.34 30.43 -6.66
C LYS A 122 4.51 30.33 -7.94
N TRP A 123 3.46 29.52 -7.88
CA TRP A 123 2.60 29.27 -9.02
C TRP A 123 1.31 30.03 -8.80
N ASP A 124 1.15 31.09 -9.57
CA ASP A 124 -0.07 31.89 -9.62
C ASP A 124 -0.68 31.65 -11.01
N ASP A 125 -1.32 30.49 -11.20
CA ASP A 125 -2.08 30.22 -12.42
C ASP A 125 -3.54 30.64 -12.19
N PRO A 126 -4.02 31.67 -12.90
CA PRO A 126 -5.38 32.17 -12.73
C PRO A 126 -6.45 31.26 -13.34
N GLU A 127 -6.12 30.34 -14.24
CA GLU A 127 -7.06 29.36 -14.83
C GLU A 127 -7.15 28.05 -14.02
N GLU A 128 -6.10 27.72 -13.26
CA GLU A 128 -6.11 26.67 -12.24
C GLU A 128 -5.67 27.26 -10.88
N PRO A 129 -6.55 27.95 -10.13
CA PRO A 129 -6.24 28.49 -8.81
C PRO A 129 -6.12 27.34 -7.81
N THR A 130 -5.04 26.57 -7.91
CA THR A 130 -4.85 25.40 -7.07
C THR A 130 -3.83 25.69 -5.98
N GLN A 131 -4.35 25.65 -4.76
CA GLN A 131 -3.59 25.73 -3.53
C GLN A 131 -2.31 24.87 -3.60
N PRO A 132 -1.25 25.22 -2.83
CA PRO A 132 0.04 24.57 -2.87
C PRO A 132 0.11 23.04 -2.65
N LYS A 133 -1.02 22.40 -2.35
CA LYS A 133 -1.18 20.99 -2.02
C LYS A 133 -1.70 20.13 -3.19
N ASN A 134 -1.90 20.69 -4.39
CA ASN A 134 -2.73 20.04 -5.42
C ASN A 134 -2.01 19.49 -6.67
N ARG A 135 -0.69 19.66 -6.81
CA ARG A 135 0.03 19.15 -8.00
C ARG A 135 0.07 17.62 -8.04
N ASP A 136 -0.21 17.07 -9.21
CA ASP A 136 -0.12 15.64 -9.46
C ASP A 136 1.31 15.12 -9.23
N HIS A 137 1.44 13.99 -8.54
CA HIS A 137 2.71 13.42 -8.14
C HIS A 137 3.54 12.91 -9.33
N ILE A 138 2.89 12.49 -10.42
CA ILE A 138 3.56 12.11 -11.68
C ILE A 138 4.12 13.34 -12.38
N VAL A 139 3.36 14.44 -12.42
CA VAL A 139 3.83 15.72 -13.00
C VAL A 139 5.06 16.23 -12.25
N ARG A 140 5.05 16.15 -10.92
CA ARG A 140 6.20 16.50 -10.06
C ARG A 140 7.42 15.61 -10.34
N ALA A 141 7.22 14.29 -10.42
CA ALA A 141 8.30 13.35 -10.73
C ALA A 141 8.91 13.59 -12.12
N ALA A 142 8.06 13.83 -13.12
CA ALA A 142 8.48 14.13 -14.48
C ALA A 142 9.29 15.45 -14.55
N THR A 143 8.81 16.47 -13.85
CA THR A 143 9.49 17.78 -13.76
C THR A 143 10.86 17.64 -13.10
N GLU A 144 10.94 16.90 -11.98
CA GLU A 144 12.21 16.62 -11.28
C GLU A 144 13.21 15.92 -12.21
N LEU A 145 12.78 14.86 -12.90
CA LEU A 145 13.64 14.07 -13.79
C LEU A 145 14.19 14.89 -14.97
N LEU A 146 13.35 15.68 -15.63
CA LEU A 146 13.76 16.55 -16.73
C LEU A 146 14.83 17.54 -16.27
N TRP A 147 14.61 18.21 -15.13
CA TRP A 147 15.59 19.17 -14.61
C TRP A 147 16.88 18.52 -14.15
N ARG A 148 16.81 17.36 -13.49
CA ARG A 148 18.01 16.63 -13.06
C ARG A 148 18.85 16.17 -14.25
N TRP A 149 18.22 15.69 -15.33
CA TRP A 149 18.92 15.33 -16.56
C TRP A 149 19.54 16.55 -17.25
N HIS A 150 18.75 17.60 -17.48
CA HIS A 150 19.24 18.83 -18.15
C HIS A 150 20.37 19.53 -17.39
N LYS A 151 20.43 19.40 -16.06
CA LYS A 151 21.48 19.98 -15.22
C LYS A 151 22.65 19.03 -14.95
N GLY A 152 22.65 17.84 -15.58
CA GLY A 152 23.75 16.87 -15.50
C GLY A 152 23.81 16.08 -14.19
N SER A 153 22.77 16.13 -13.35
CA SER A 153 22.67 15.29 -12.14
C SER A 153 22.32 13.83 -12.46
N ILE A 154 21.87 13.55 -13.69
CA ILE A 154 21.65 12.21 -14.24
C ILE A 154 22.58 12.08 -15.45
N SER A 155 23.42 11.05 -15.46
CA SER A 155 24.31 10.76 -16.58
C SER A 155 23.53 10.30 -17.82
N GLN A 156 24.14 10.42 -19.00
CA GLN A 156 23.51 9.94 -20.24
C GLN A 156 23.19 8.44 -20.17
N SER A 157 24.08 7.62 -19.62
CA SER A 157 23.85 6.17 -19.50
C SER A 157 22.71 5.81 -18.55
N GLU A 158 22.54 6.55 -17.44
CA GLU A 158 21.39 6.35 -16.55
C GLU A 158 20.08 6.78 -17.22
N TRP A 159 20.11 7.89 -17.96
CA TRP A 159 18.96 8.35 -18.74
C TRP A 159 18.57 7.35 -19.83
N ASP A 160 19.54 6.82 -20.57
CA ASP A 160 19.31 5.80 -21.61
C ASP A 160 18.72 4.52 -21.00
N SER A 161 19.25 4.07 -19.86
CA SER A 161 18.70 2.92 -19.12
C SER A 161 17.26 3.13 -18.67
N PHE A 162 16.91 4.35 -18.26
CA PHE A 162 15.54 4.73 -17.93
C PHE A 162 14.65 4.79 -19.19
N GLN A 163 15.15 5.35 -20.28
CA GLN A 163 14.41 5.46 -21.55
C GLN A 163 14.17 4.12 -22.26
N ASP A 164 14.97 3.09 -21.93
CA ASP A 164 14.80 1.69 -22.38
C ASP A 164 13.66 0.95 -21.62
N LEU A 165 13.01 1.57 -20.63
CA LEU A 165 11.78 1.05 -20.04
C LEU A 165 10.61 1.16 -21.02
N LYS A 166 9.59 0.30 -20.85
CA LYS A 166 8.40 0.31 -21.70
C LYS A 166 7.47 1.44 -21.27
N SER A 167 7.07 2.33 -22.18
CA SER A 167 6.12 3.41 -21.86
C SER A 167 4.65 3.00 -21.97
N ASN A 168 4.35 1.92 -22.71
CA ASN A 168 2.99 1.50 -23.07
C ASN A 168 2.10 2.59 -23.72
N TYR A 169 2.63 3.76 -24.07
CA TYR A 169 1.83 4.89 -24.56
C TYR A 169 1.00 4.53 -25.79
N ASP A 170 1.57 3.77 -26.73
CA ASP A 170 0.86 3.30 -27.93
C ASP A 170 -0.28 2.31 -27.61
N LEU A 171 -0.25 1.70 -26.42
CA LEU A 171 -1.26 0.79 -25.91
C LEU A 171 -2.30 1.49 -25.04
N PHE A 172 -2.14 2.78 -24.72
CA PHE A 172 -3.13 3.54 -23.98
C PHE A 172 -4.39 3.68 -24.83
N SER A 173 -5.29 2.71 -24.69
CA SER A 173 -6.62 2.70 -25.29
C SER A 173 -7.61 3.40 -24.37
N LYS A 174 -8.76 3.80 -24.92
CA LYS A 174 -9.93 4.14 -24.11
C LYS A 174 -10.27 2.99 -23.17
N GLU A 175 -10.09 3.22 -21.87
CA GLU A 175 -10.52 2.29 -20.83
C GLU A 175 -12.01 2.55 -20.58
N THR A 176 -12.85 1.52 -20.67
CA THR A 176 -14.20 1.62 -20.11
C THR A 176 -14.11 1.23 -18.65
N ARG A 177 -14.16 2.20 -17.75
CA ARG A 177 -14.30 1.91 -16.33
C ARG A 177 -15.77 1.78 -16.01
N ILE A 178 -16.12 0.70 -15.34
CA ILE A 178 -17.42 0.58 -14.67
C ILE A 178 -17.20 1.20 -13.29
N GLY A 179 -17.54 2.48 -13.18
CA GLY A 179 -17.48 3.20 -11.92
C GLY A 179 -18.86 3.76 -11.63
N PHE A 180 -19.39 3.47 -10.45
CA PHE A 180 -20.65 4.01 -10.01
C PHE A 180 -21.85 3.74 -10.95
N GLY A 181 -21.94 2.55 -11.53
CA GLY A 181 -23.02 2.19 -12.47
C GLY A 181 -23.03 3.00 -13.76
N LYS A 182 -22.02 3.84 -13.99
CA LYS A 182 -21.79 4.57 -15.23
C LYS A 182 -20.59 3.95 -15.94
N LYS A 183 -20.73 3.69 -17.24
CA LYS A 183 -19.56 3.54 -18.10
C LYS A 183 -18.90 4.92 -18.16
N THR A 184 -17.80 5.10 -17.45
CA THR A 184 -16.93 6.24 -17.68
C THR A 184 -15.87 5.80 -18.67
N GLU A 185 -15.89 6.42 -19.86
CA GLU A 185 -14.75 6.32 -20.76
C GLU A 185 -13.62 7.13 -20.13
N PHE A 186 -12.58 6.43 -19.69
CA PHE A 186 -11.36 7.03 -19.22
C PHE A 186 -10.30 6.84 -20.30
N ASP A 187 -9.98 7.92 -21.01
CA ASP A 187 -8.92 7.88 -22.00
C ASP A 187 -7.57 8.13 -21.29
N ARG A 188 -6.83 7.05 -21.03
CA ARG A 188 -5.50 7.15 -20.42
C ARG A 188 -4.53 7.93 -21.31
N LYS A 189 -4.71 7.89 -22.63
CA LYS A 189 -3.89 8.65 -23.57
C LYS A 189 -4.16 10.14 -23.43
N GLU A 190 -5.42 10.54 -23.38
CA GLU A 190 -5.82 11.92 -23.10
C GLU A 190 -5.27 12.40 -21.74
N GLN A 191 -5.35 11.55 -20.71
CA GLN A 191 -4.76 11.88 -19.41
C GLN A 191 -3.24 12.09 -19.51
N ALA A 192 -2.52 11.17 -20.17
CA ALA A 192 -1.07 11.29 -20.34
C ALA A 192 -0.68 12.54 -21.13
N ASP A 193 -1.46 12.90 -22.15
CA ASP A 193 -1.29 14.11 -22.96
C ASP A 193 -1.52 15.37 -22.13
N LYS A 194 -2.58 15.41 -21.30
CA LYS A 194 -2.88 16.52 -20.41
C LYS A 194 -1.78 16.70 -19.34
N LEU A 195 -1.36 15.62 -18.69
CA LEU A 195 -0.30 15.67 -17.69
C LEU A 195 1.05 16.04 -18.33
N GLY A 196 1.33 15.57 -19.54
CA GLY A 196 2.54 15.92 -20.29
C GLY A 196 2.58 17.39 -20.67
N GLU A 197 1.45 17.95 -21.10
CA GLU A 197 1.28 19.39 -21.34
C GLU A 197 1.56 20.21 -20.07
N LEU A 198 0.98 19.79 -18.93
CA LEU A 198 1.23 20.44 -17.64
C LEU A 198 2.72 20.37 -17.26
N THR A 199 3.35 19.20 -17.36
CA THR A 199 4.79 19.05 -17.11
C THR A 199 5.61 19.97 -18.02
N TRP A 200 5.31 20.00 -19.32
CA TRP A 200 6.02 20.85 -20.28
C TRP A 200 5.89 22.34 -19.93
N ARG A 201 4.67 22.81 -19.62
CA ARG A 201 4.41 24.17 -19.10
C ARG A 201 5.20 24.43 -17.81
N HIS A 202 5.24 23.50 -16.86
CA HIS A 202 5.98 23.66 -15.61
C HIS A 202 7.50 23.70 -15.78
N THR A 203 8.04 23.11 -16.85
CA THR A 203 9.45 23.27 -17.22
C THR A 203 9.76 24.57 -17.96
N THR A 204 8.73 25.34 -18.33
CA THR A 204 8.87 26.66 -18.97
C THR A 204 9.06 27.74 -17.88
N PHE A 205 10.26 28.32 -17.81
CA PHE A 205 10.63 29.31 -16.81
C PHE A 205 10.29 30.73 -17.26
N ASP A 206 9.83 31.62 -16.37
CA ASP A 206 9.51 33.03 -16.72
C ASP A 206 10.69 33.80 -17.32
N ARG A 207 11.93 33.39 -17.01
CA ARG A 207 13.16 34.01 -17.55
C ARG A 207 13.67 33.36 -18.83
N MET A 208 13.04 32.27 -19.29
CA MET A 208 13.38 31.57 -20.53
C MET A 208 12.24 31.73 -21.54
N LYS A 209 12.54 32.25 -22.73
CA LYS A 209 11.54 32.42 -23.79
C LYS A 209 10.92 31.10 -24.28
N LYS A 210 11.57 29.94 -24.04
CA LYS A 210 11.13 28.59 -24.42
C LYS A 210 11.63 27.54 -23.42
N SER A 211 10.86 26.46 -23.22
CA SER A 211 11.32 25.28 -22.48
C SER A 211 12.50 24.61 -23.20
N PRO A 212 13.51 24.07 -22.48
CA PRO A 212 14.57 23.26 -23.09
C PRO A 212 14.07 21.86 -23.50
N PHE A 213 12.81 21.52 -23.21
CA PHE A 213 12.19 20.24 -23.53
C PHE A 213 11.03 20.42 -24.51
N THR A 214 10.74 19.38 -25.27
CA THR A 214 9.55 19.33 -26.11
C THR A 214 8.35 18.76 -25.34
N ARG A 215 7.14 19.06 -25.83
CA ARG A 215 5.91 18.50 -25.29
C ARG A 215 5.92 16.96 -25.36
N GLU A 216 6.43 16.41 -26.46
CA GLU A 216 6.51 14.97 -26.72
C GLU A 216 7.43 14.29 -25.71
N GLN A 217 8.54 14.94 -25.33
CA GLN A 217 9.43 14.43 -24.29
C GLN A 217 8.69 14.34 -22.93
N ALA A 218 7.89 15.35 -22.60
CA ALA A 218 7.11 15.36 -21.35
C ALA A 218 6.02 14.27 -21.36
N VAL A 219 5.25 14.14 -22.43
CA VAL A 219 4.22 13.09 -22.59
C VAL A 219 4.83 11.69 -22.49
N ARG A 220 5.95 11.45 -23.18
CA ARG A 220 6.67 10.17 -23.10
C ARG A 220 7.10 9.86 -21.67
N LEU A 221 7.56 10.88 -20.93
CA LEU A 221 7.99 10.73 -19.54
C LEU A 221 6.83 10.38 -18.60
N ILE A 222 5.66 11.00 -18.79
CA ILE A 222 4.44 10.65 -18.06
C ILE A 222 4.09 9.18 -18.30
N ALA A 223 4.07 8.72 -19.55
CA ALA A 223 3.74 7.34 -19.87
C ALA A 223 4.73 6.33 -19.28
N LEU A 224 6.03 6.66 -19.29
CA LEU A 224 7.07 5.86 -18.62
C LEU A 224 6.81 5.76 -17.11
N LEU A 225 6.52 6.88 -16.44
CA LEU A 225 6.23 6.90 -15.02
C LEU A 225 4.95 6.12 -14.69
N GLN A 226 3.87 6.32 -15.45
CA GLN A 226 2.60 5.61 -15.25
C GLN A 226 2.74 4.09 -15.41
N THR A 227 3.64 3.64 -16.26
CA THR A 227 3.85 2.21 -16.54
C THR A 227 4.79 1.52 -15.55
N ASN A 228 5.82 2.23 -15.07
CA ASN A 228 6.96 1.60 -14.38
C ASN A 228 7.13 2.01 -12.92
N SER A 229 6.32 2.94 -12.41
CA SER A 229 6.45 3.36 -11.01
C SER A 229 5.96 2.28 -10.06
N LEU A 230 6.76 2.03 -9.02
CA LEU A 230 6.35 1.32 -7.83
C LEU A 230 5.59 2.27 -6.90
N THR A 231 4.72 1.73 -6.06
CA THR A 231 4.13 2.48 -4.95
C THR A 231 5.25 2.80 -3.95
N LEU A 232 5.48 4.09 -3.67
CA LEU A 232 6.32 4.49 -2.55
C LEU A 232 5.57 4.14 -1.27
N ILE A 233 6.19 3.31 -0.43
CA ILE A 233 5.60 2.82 0.82
C ILE A 233 6.39 3.34 2.01
N ALA A 234 5.69 3.63 3.11
CA ALA A 234 6.32 3.84 4.41
C ALA A 234 6.87 2.50 4.93
N PRO A 235 7.73 2.50 5.98
CA PRO A 235 8.19 1.26 6.60
C PRO A 235 7.05 0.39 7.18
N SER A 236 5.91 1.01 7.52
CA SER A 236 4.65 0.36 7.89
C SER A 236 3.84 -0.16 6.69
N TYR A 237 4.38 -0.11 5.47
CA TYR A 237 3.71 -0.50 4.22
C TYR A 237 2.55 0.39 3.76
N ASP A 238 2.33 1.54 4.41
CA ASP A 238 1.35 2.53 3.96
C ASP A 238 1.76 3.14 2.61
N PRO A 239 0.85 3.22 1.63
CA PRO A 239 1.13 3.83 0.33
C PRO A 239 1.19 5.35 0.45
N ILE A 240 2.38 5.93 0.29
CA ILE A 240 2.60 7.38 0.48
C ILE A 240 2.94 8.13 -0.82
N GLY A 241 3.14 7.44 -1.94
CA GLY A 241 3.48 8.08 -3.22
C GLY A 241 3.88 7.13 -4.33
N ILE A 242 4.73 7.63 -5.24
CA ILE A 242 5.38 6.84 -6.30
C ILE A 242 6.89 6.83 -6.14
N ALA A 243 7.53 5.74 -6.53
CA ALA A 243 8.97 5.59 -6.63
C ALA A 243 9.33 4.86 -7.91
N LEU A 244 10.43 5.24 -8.56
CA LEU A 244 10.96 4.54 -9.72
C LEU A 244 12.47 4.45 -9.60
N ASP A 245 13.00 3.25 -9.86
CA ASP A 245 14.40 2.99 -10.14
C ASP A 245 14.46 2.11 -11.40
N PRO A 246 15.21 2.48 -12.46
CA PRO A 246 15.20 1.76 -13.73
C PRO A 246 15.62 0.30 -13.65
N PHE A 247 16.49 -0.06 -12.70
CA PHE A 247 16.90 -1.44 -12.49
C PHE A 247 15.78 -2.22 -11.78
N ALA A 248 15.24 -1.66 -10.69
CA ALA A 248 14.14 -2.26 -9.93
C ALA A 248 12.87 -2.47 -10.77
N ALA A 249 12.54 -1.53 -11.66
CA ALA A 249 11.38 -1.58 -12.55
C ALA A 249 11.43 -2.72 -13.59
N ARG A 250 12.55 -3.45 -13.71
CA ARG A 250 12.68 -4.64 -14.58
C ARG A 250 12.15 -5.91 -13.95
N ALA A 251 11.82 -5.91 -12.65
CA ALA A 251 11.22 -7.08 -12.01
C ALA A 251 9.84 -7.35 -12.61
N ASN A 252 9.62 -8.53 -13.19
CA ASN A 252 8.34 -8.88 -13.79
C ASN A 252 7.29 -9.29 -12.74
N HIS A 253 6.03 -9.34 -13.17
CA HIS A 253 4.91 -9.72 -12.34
C HIS A 253 4.76 -11.24 -12.18
N SER A 254 4.36 -11.68 -10.99
CA SER A 254 3.68 -12.97 -10.77
C SER A 254 2.66 -12.82 -9.63
N CYS A 255 1.47 -13.43 -9.77
CA CYS A 255 0.51 -13.52 -8.67
C CYS A 255 0.95 -14.52 -7.56
N SER A 256 2.05 -15.26 -7.79
CA SER A 256 2.77 -16.05 -6.77
C SER A 256 4.23 -15.59 -6.75
N PRO A 257 4.51 -14.36 -6.28
CA PRO A 257 5.84 -13.77 -6.35
C PRO A 257 6.86 -14.56 -5.52
N ASN A 258 8.13 -14.40 -5.84
CA ASN A 258 9.24 -14.93 -5.04
C ASN A 258 10.04 -13.82 -4.33
N ALA A 259 9.77 -12.56 -4.66
CA ALA A 259 10.36 -11.40 -4.02
C ALA A 259 9.32 -10.30 -3.76
N TYR A 260 9.71 -9.33 -2.95
CA TYR A 260 8.91 -8.15 -2.60
C TYR A 260 9.84 -6.96 -2.34
N VAL A 261 9.25 -5.78 -2.28
CA VAL A 261 9.96 -4.51 -2.12
C VAL A 261 9.69 -3.95 -0.73
N VAL A 262 10.75 -3.62 -0.02
CA VAL A 262 10.71 -2.84 1.24
C VAL A 262 11.30 -1.46 0.94
N MET A 263 10.74 -0.41 1.54
CA MET A 263 11.32 0.93 1.47
C MET A 263 11.58 1.49 2.87
N ASP A 264 12.63 2.30 3.00
CA ASP A 264 12.96 3.06 4.21
C ASP A 264 13.34 4.48 3.79
N GLY A 265 12.35 5.37 3.86
CA GLY A 265 12.43 6.68 3.25
C GLY A 265 12.74 6.59 1.75
N PRO A 266 13.86 7.18 1.27
CA PRO A 266 14.20 7.17 -0.15
C PRO A 266 14.81 5.84 -0.63
N SER A 267 15.20 4.97 0.30
CA SER A 267 15.89 3.72 0.01
C SER A 267 14.90 2.63 -0.33
N LEU A 268 15.30 1.73 -1.22
CA LEU A 268 14.53 0.57 -1.65
C LEU A 268 15.38 -0.70 -1.53
N SER A 269 14.78 -1.79 -1.08
CA SER A 269 15.42 -3.11 -1.01
C SER A 269 14.49 -4.18 -1.56
N PHE A 270 15.03 -5.04 -2.43
CA PHE A 270 14.35 -6.25 -2.90
C PHE A 270 14.73 -7.40 -2.00
N ARG A 271 13.72 -8.13 -1.49
CA ARG A 271 13.92 -9.25 -0.57
C ARG A 271 13.17 -10.48 -1.00
N THR A 272 13.67 -11.66 -0.65
CA THR A 272 13.07 -12.95 -1.03
C THR A 272 11.91 -13.34 -0.10
N LEU A 273 10.78 -13.77 -0.66
CA LEU A 273 9.67 -14.41 0.08
C LEU A 273 9.87 -15.92 0.27
N LYS A 274 10.67 -16.52 -0.60
CA LYS A 274 10.97 -17.95 -0.65
C LYS A 274 12.34 -18.13 -1.31
N PRO A 275 13.02 -19.28 -1.15
CA PRO A 275 14.28 -19.53 -1.82
C PRO A 275 14.16 -19.32 -3.34
N ILE A 276 15.17 -18.70 -3.95
CA ILE A 276 15.24 -18.45 -5.39
C ILE A 276 16.49 -19.17 -5.92
N PRO A 277 16.34 -20.20 -6.76
CA PRO A 277 17.48 -20.86 -7.38
C PRO A 277 18.27 -19.90 -8.27
N LYS A 278 19.56 -20.19 -8.44
CA LYS A 278 20.39 -19.49 -9.43
C LYS A 278 19.71 -19.51 -10.81
N ASP A 279 19.87 -18.43 -11.57
CA ASP A 279 19.34 -18.26 -12.92
C ASP A 279 17.81 -18.28 -13.03
N SER A 280 17.09 -18.29 -11.91
CA SER A 280 15.63 -18.11 -11.89
C SER A 280 15.25 -16.64 -11.93
N GLU A 281 14.13 -16.35 -12.59
CA GLU A 281 13.60 -14.99 -12.66
C GLU A 281 13.03 -14.54 -11.30
N ILE A 282 13.24 -13.28 -10.98
CA ILE A 282 12.79 -12.60 -9.78
C ILE A 282 11.47 -11.89 -10.12
N PHE A 283 10.41 -12.30 -9.43
CA PHE A 283 9.06 -11.78 -9.60
C PHE A 283 8.57 -11.07 -8.35
N ILE A 284 7.99 -9.89 -8.55
CA ILE A 284 7.19 -9.18 -7.55
C ILE A 284 5.72 -9.22 -7.95
N SER A 285 4.81 -8.84 -7.06
CA SER A 285 3.43 -8.57 -7.44
C SER A 285 3.26 -7.09 -7.77
N TYR A 286 2.48 -6.78 -8.80
CA TYR A 286 2.16 -5.41 -9.23
C TYR A 286 0.80 -4.94 -8.68
N ILE A 287 0.06 -5.89 -8.13
CA ILE A 287 -1.33 -5.81 -7.67
C ILE A 287 -1.44 -6.63 -6.38
N ASP A 288 -2.59 -6.62 -5.71
CA ASP A 288 -2.80 -7.51 -4.57
C ASP A 288 -2.97 -8.97 -5.04
N PRO A 289 -2.06 -9.89 -4.69
CA PRO A 289 -2.21 -11.28 -5.10
C PRO A 289 -3.38 -11.98 -4.38
N THR A 290 -3.96 -11.41 -3.34
CA THR A 290 -5.09 -11.98 -2.56
C THR A 290 -6.46 -11.70 -3.18
N ASP A 291 -6.53 -10.87 -4.22
CA ASP A 291 -7.75 -10.66 -5.01
C ASP A 291 -8.13 -11.88 -5.84
N SER A 292 -9.38 -11.91 -6.32
CA SER A 292 -9.88 -12.96 -7.23
C SER A 292 -9.12 -13.01 -8.55
N THR A 293 -9.07 -14.17 -9.19
CA THR A 293 -8.41 -14.35 -10.49
C THR A 293 -8.95 -13.39 -11.55
N LYS A 294 -10.27 -13.18 -11.59
CA LYS A 294 -10.89 -12.18 -12.47
C LYS A 294 -10.36 -10.78 -12.19
N SER A 295 -10.47 -10.31 -10.94
CA SER A 295 -10.00 -8.97 -10.52
C SER A 295 -8.52 -8.76 -10.85
N ARG A 296 -7.68 -9.76 -10.56
CA ARG A 296 -6.24 -9.71 -10.86
C ARG A 296 -5.97 -9.60 -12.36
N LEU A 297 -6.63 -10.41 -13.20
CA LEU A 297 -6.44 -10.36 -14.65
C LEU A 297 -6.98 -9.07 -15.25
N ASP A 298 -8.13 -8.58 -14.78
CA ASP A 298 -8.74 -7.32 -15.23
C ASP A 298 -7.82 -6.13 -14.90
N GLU A 299 -7.26 -6.06 -13.69
CA GLU A 299 -6.34 -4.98 -13.34
C GLU A 299 -5.04 -5.06 -14.16
N LEU A 300 -4.45 -6.26 -14.34
CA LEU A 300 -3.23 -6.41 -15.13
C LEU A 300 -3.43 -6.07 -16.61
N ALA A 301 -4.55 -6.50 -17.19
CA ALA A 301 -4.92 -6.21 -18.56
C ALA A 301 -5.17 -4.71 -18.77
N THR A 302 -5.87 -4.06 -17.84
CA THR A 302 -6.21 -2.64 -17.92
C THR A 302 -4.99 -1.75 -17.66
N ARG A 303 -4.22 -2.07 -16.62
CA ARG A 303 -3.18 -1.18 -16.10
C ARG A 303 -1.82 -1.42 -16.75
N TYR A 304 -1.49 -2.67 -17.07
CA TYR A 304 -0.18 -3.09 -17.57
C TYR A 304 -0.22 -3.76 -18.96
N TYR A 305 -1.42 -3.86 -19.57
CA TYR A 305 -1.65 -4.34 -20.94
C TYR A 305 -1.23 -5.79 -21.20
N PHE A 306 -1.50 -6.67 -20.23
CA PHE A 306 -0.97 -8.02 -20.29
C PHE A 306 -1.82 -9.01 -19.46
N ASN A 307 -1.93 -10.26 -19.91
CA ASN A 307 -2.59 -11.32 -19.16
C ASN A 307 -1.54 -12.21 -18.46
N CYS A 308 -1.67 -12.35 -17.13
CA CYS A 308 -0.75 -13.15 -16.34
C CYS A 308 -0.99 -14.65 -16.55
N ASN A 309 0.06 -15.39 -16.86
CA ASN A 309 0.03 -16.84 -17.01
C ASN A 309 0.85 -17.56 -15.93
N CYS A 310 1.00 -16.98 -14.73
CA CYS A 310 1.76 -17.60 -13.63
C CYS A 310 1.08 -18.88 -13.10
N THR A 311 1.77 -19.66 -12.27
CA THR A 311 1.23 -20.90 -11.67
C THR A 311 -0.11 -20.68 -10.98
N LYS A 312 -0.26 -19.58 -10.22
CA LYS A 312 -1.51 -19.22 -9.54
C LYS A 312 -2.67 -18.98 -10.51
N CYS A 313 -2.44 -18.27 -11.61
CA CYS A 313 -3.48 -18.02 -12.61
C CYS A 313 -3.83 -19.29 -13.41
N ARG A 314 -2.84 -20.15 -13.71
CA ARG A 314 -3.07 -21.42 -14.41
C ARG A 314 -3.83 -22.45 -13.58
N GLN A 315 -3.77 -22.34 -12.25
CA GLN A 315 -4.45 -23.22 -11.32
C GLN A 315 -5.80 -22.66 -10.84
N ALA A 316 -6.28 -21.57 -11.44
CA ALA A 316 -7.57 -20.98 -11.09
C ALA A 316 -8.75 -21.92 -11.47
N PRO A 317 -9.88 -21.88 -10.74
CA PRO A 317 -10.17 -21.01 -9.59
C PRO A 317 -9.42 -21.43 -8.31
N GLY A 318 -8.80 -20.46 -7.65
CA GLY A 318 -8.09 -20.62 -6.38
C GLY A 318 -9.00 -20.42 -5.16
N ARG A 319 -8.41 -20.37 -3.96
CA ARG A 319 -9.15 -20.03 -2.73
C ARG A 319 -9.77 -18.64 -2.80
N GLU A 320 -9.09 -17.71 -3.47
CA GLU A 320 -9.51 -16.32 -3.66
C GLU A 320 -10.63 -16.18 -4.69
N ASP A 321 -11.11 -17.28 -5.28
CA ASP A 321 -12.23 -17.31 -6.22
C ASP A 321 -13.47 -17.98 -5.62
N LYS A 322 -13.33 -18.63 -4.45
CA LYS A 322 -14.38 -19.43 -3.84
C LYS A 322 -15.19 -18.62 -2.83
N PHE A 323 -16.50 -18.84 -2.87
CA PHE A 323 -17.46 -18.44 -1.83
C PHE A 323 -17.68 -19.61 -0.87
N SER A 324 -18.23 -19.34 0.31
CA SER A 324 -18.58 -20.41 1.26
C SER A 324 -19.70 -21.31 0.74
N GLU A 325 -20.58 -20.78 -0.13
CA GLU A 325 -21.69 -21.51 -0.77
C GLU A 325 -21.80 -21.15 -2.28
N PRO A 326 -22.46 -21.97 -3.12
CA PRO A 326 -22.57 -21.74 -4.57
C PRO A 326 -23.36 -20.48 -4.95
N MET A 327 -22.90 -19.74 -5.97
CA MET A 327 -23.48 -18.47 -6.48
C MET A 327 -25.00 -18.42 -6.72
N PRO A 328 -25.70 -19.49 -7.17
CA PRO A 328 -27.16 -19.46 -7.31
C PRO A 328 -27.92 -19.25 -5.99
N VAL A 329 -27.32 -19.63 -4.87
CA VAL A 329 -27.85 -19.39 -3.51
C VAL A 329 -27.56 -17.95 -3.08
N VAL A 330 -26.36 -17.45 -3.42
CA VAL A 330 -25.87 -16.10 -3.11
C VAL A 330 -26.75 -15.01 -3.70
N SER A 331 -27.21 -15.15 -4.94
CA SER A 331 -28.13 -14.18 -5.55
C SER A 331 -29.38 -13.98 -4.68
N LYS A 332 -30.00 -15.05 -4.19
CA LYS A 332 -31.21 -14.99 -3.35
C LYS A 332 -30.96 -14.36 -1.97
N ALA A 333 -29.82 -14.65 -1.34
CA ALA A 333 -29.46 -14.08 -0.04
C ALA A 333 -29.14 -12.57 -0.12
N ILE A 334 -28.43 -12.15 -1.18
CA ILE A 334 -28.15 -10.73 -1.45
C ILE A 334 -29.46 -9.95 -1.71
N TYR A 335 -30.42 -10.55 -2.43
CA TYR A 335 -31.75 -9.95 -2.62
C TYR A 335 -32.53 -9.78 -1.29
N ALA A 336 -32.40 -10.70 -0.34
CA ALA A 336 -33.08 -10.61 0.96
C ALA A 336 -32.46 -9.55 1.89
N MET A 337 -31.15 -9.32 1.82
CA MET A 337 -30.49 -8.26 2.60
C MET A 337 -30.82 -6.84 2.14
N TYR A 338 -31.24 -6.70 0.87
CA TYR A 338 -31.71 -5.46 0.25
C TYR A 338 -33.05 -4.96 0.85
N GLU A 339 -33.72 -5.76 1.69
CA GLU A 339 -35.03 -5.46 2.28
C GLU A 339 -34.99 -4.53 3.51
N ARG A 340 -33.84 -3.93 3.85
CA ARG A 340 -33.77 -2.83 4.84
C ARG A 340 -34.13 -1.48 4.15
N PRO A 341 -34.91 -0.60 4.80
CA PRO A 341 -35.83 0.31 4.11
C PRO A 341 -35.17 1.54 3.47
N ASN A 342 -35.00 1.51 2.13
CA ASN A 342 -35.35 2.56 1.14
C ASN A 342 -34.91 2.13 -0.26
N PHE A 343 -35.36 0.95 -0.66
CA PHE A 343 -34.85 0.24 -1.84
C PHE A 343 -35.98 -0.35 -2.73
N HIS A 344 -37.23 -0.17 -2.31
CA HIS A 344 -38.39 -0.86 -2.88
C HIS A 344 -38.64 -0.54 -4.38
N ASP A 345 -38.38 0.70 -4.81
CA ASP A 345 -38.65 1.14 -6.19
C ASP A 345 -37.65 0.57 -7.21
N ILE A 346 -36.45 0.20 -6.77
CA ILE A 346 -35.38 -0.33 -7.64
C ILE A 346 -35.56 -1.86 -7.85
N LEU A 347 -36.16 -2.57 -6.88
CA LEU A 347 -36.48 -4.00 -6.98
C LEU A 347 -37.50 -4.32 -8.07
N GLN A 348 -38.43 -3.41 -8.37
CA GLN A 348 -39.40 -3.64 -9.45
C GLN A 348 -38.75 -3.65 -10.84
N GLN A 349 -37.65 -2.91 -11.04
CA GLN A 349 -36.91 -2.89 -12.31
C GLN A 349 -35.94 -4.09 -12.45
N ALA A 350 -35.30 -4.53 -11.37
CA ALA A 350 -34.30 -5.60 -11.42
C ALA A 350 -34.89 -7.01 -11.67
N LYS A 351 -36.18 -7.23 -11.36
CA LYS A 351 -36.88 -8.50 -11.63
C LYS A 351 -36.98 -8.87 -13.12
N GLN A 352 -36.64 -7.96 -14.03
CA GLN A 352 -36.81 -8.15 -15.47
C GLN A 352 -35.51 -8.56 -16.20
N THR A 353 -34.35 -8.56 -15.56
CA THR A 353 -33.07 -8.88 -16.21
C THR A 353 -32.26 -9.89 -15.41
N GLN A 354 -32.12 -11.12 -15.93
CA GLN A 354 -31.16 -12.11 -15.43
C GLN A 354 -29.73 -11.62 -15.71
N THR A 355 -29.02 -11.10 -14.71
CA THR A 355 -27.63 -10.64 -14.85
C THR A 355 -26.66 -11.37 -13.92
N ASP A 356 -25.42 -11.46 -14.42
CA ASP A 356 -24.22 -12.09 -13.88
C ASP A 356 -23.89 -11.71 -12.43
N GLY A 357 -23.56 -12.69 -11.59
CA GLY A 357 -23.48 -12.53 -10.14
C GLY A 357 -22.27 -11.72 -9.64
N ASP A 358 -21.16 -11.70 -10.38
CA ASP A 358 -19.99 -10.85 -10.09
C ASP A 358 -20.36 -9.36 -10.22
N ARG A 359 -21.17 -9.04 -11.24
CA ARG A 359 -21.67 -7.69 -11.47
C ARG A 359 -22.65 -7.25 -10.39
N LEU A 360 -23.44 -8.18 -9.84
CA LEU A 360 -24.39 -7.91 -8.75
C LEU A 360 -23.68 -7.55 -7.44
N VAL A 361 -22.56 -8.21 -7.12
CA VAL A 361 -21.71 -7.88 -5.96
C VAL A 361 -21.02 -6.54 -6.14
N GLU A 362 -20.49 -6.26 -7.33
CA GLU A 362 -19.93 -4.94 -7.66
C GLU A 362 -20.99 -3.84 -7.58
N GLU A 363 -22.21 -4.10 -8.05
CA GLU A 363 -23.38 -3.22 -7.93
C GLU A 363 -23.84 -3.07 -6.47
N LEU A 364 -23.70 -4.09 -5.62
CA LEU A 364 -24.03 -4.04 -4.19
C LEU A 364 -23.04 -3.18 -3.42
N ILE A 365 -21.73 -3.40 -3.61
CA ILE A 365 -20.66 -2.56 -3.06
C ILE A 365 -20.89 -1.12 -3.50
N PHE A 366 -21.21 -0.94 -4.78
CA PHE A 366 -21.49 0.38 -5.33
C PHE A 366 -22.79 1.01 -4.75
N ALA A 367 -23.87 0.25 -4.59
CA ALA A 367 -25.13 0.77 -4.07
C ALA A 367 -25.03 1.11 -2.57
N THR A 368 -24.30 0.32 -1.79
CA THR A 368 -23.95 0.65 -0.40
C THR A 368 -23.12 1.94 -0.34
N GLU A 369 -22.13 2.07 -1.24
CA GLU A 369 -21.33 3.28 -1.37
C GLU A 369 -22.18 4.52 -1.72
N LYS A 370 -23.15 4.36 -2.63
CA LYS A 370 -24.08 5.42 -3.06
C LYS A 370 -25.09 5.79 -1.96
N ASN A 371 -25.62 4.83 -1.21
CA ASN A 371 -26.56 5.09 -0.12
C ASN A 371 -25.88 5.80 1.06
N PHE A 372 -24.61 5.49 1.33
CA PHE A 372 -23.82 6.21 2.31
C PHE A 372 -23.60 7.68 1.90
N GLN A 373 -23.39 7.95 0.61
CA GLN A 373 -23.32 9.31 0.06
C GLN A 373 -24.62 10.10 0.20
N LEU A 374 -25.78 9.44 0.06
CA LEU A 374 -27.09 10.07 0.23
C LEU A 374 -27.38 10.38 1.70
N TYR A 375 -26.98 9.48 2.62
CA TYR A 375 -27.06 9.71 4.07
C TYR A 375 -26.22 10.92 4.52
N LEU A 376 -24.99 11.06 4.01
CA LEU A 376 -24.12 12.21 4.31
C LEU A 376 -24.62 13.56 3.74
N ARG A 377 -25.47 13.54 2.71
CA ARG A 377 -26.11 14.74 2.14
C ARG A 377 -27.34 15.21 2.93
N GLY A 378 -27.74 14.50 3.97
CA GLY A 378 -28.82 14.90 4.88
C GLY A 378 -28.41 15.91 5.97
N ASP A 379 -27.18 16.44 5.91
CA ASP A 379 -26.68 17.54 6.74
C ASP A 379 -27.06 18.88 6.06
N PRO A 380 -28.03 19.66 6.57
CA PRO A 380 -28.54 20.85 5.91
C PRO A 380 -27.51 21.99 5.77
N ASP A 381 -26.32 21.86 6.37
CA ASP A 381 -25.26 22.89 6.36
C ASP A 381 -24.10 22.60 5.36
N ARG A 382 -24.18 21.56 4.50
CA ARG A 382 -23.09 21.21 3.56
C ARG A 382 -23.52 21.17 2.09
N ASP A 383 -23.15 22.20 1.34
CA ASP A 383 -23.50 22.42 -0.07
C ASP A 383 -22.56 21.79 -1.12
N GLU A 384 -21.58 20.94 -0.75
CA GLU A 384 -20.64 20.35 -1.73
C GLU A 384 -20.73 18.81 -1.85
N PRO A 385 -20.76 18.26 -3.09
CA PRO A 385 -20.75 16.82 -3.32
C PRO A 385 -19.39 16.19 -3.00
N ILE A 386 -19.36 15.28 -2.03
CA ILE A 386 -18.16 14.50 -1.65
C ILE A 386 -17.74 13.60 -2.81
N GLN A 387 -16.57 13.89 -3.41
CA GLN A 387 -15.91 12.97 -4.35
C GLN A 387 -15.32 11.79 -3.57
N LEU A 388 -15.82 10.58 -3.84
CA LEU A 388 -15.33 9.32 -3.27
C LEU A 388 -13.98 8.91 -3.89
N SER A 389 -12.95 9.58 -3.41
CA SER A 389 -11.59 9.07 -3.40
C SER A 389 -11.30 8.48 -2.01
N THR A 390 -10.09 7.98 -1.81
CA THR A 390 -9.42 7.67 -0.53
C THR A 390 -9.39 8.85 0.49
N ALA A 391 -10.35 9.77 0.42
CA ALA A 391 -10.44 11.04 1.15
C ALA A 391 -11.48 11.05 2.28
N LEU A 392 -12.32 10.01 2.42
CA LEU A 392 -13.08 9.82 3.66
C LEU A 392 -12.06 9.54 4.78
N ARG A 393 -11.98 10.46 5.75
CA ARG A 393 -11.16 10.36 6.96
C ARG A 393 -12.07 10.40 8.19
N GLY A 394 -11.62 9.84 9.31
CA GLY A 394 -12.34 9.87 10.58
C GLY A 394 -13.59 8.98 10.61
N GLU A 395 -14.60 9.39 11.39
CA GLU A 395 -15.78 8.58 11.75
C GLU A 395 -16.57 8.07 10.55
N ALA A 396 -16.68 8.85 9.47
CA ALA A 396 -17.41 8.43 8.27
C ALA A 396 -16.75 7.26 7.54
N ALA A 397 -15.40 7.23 7.47
CA ALA A 397 -14.67 6.11 6.88
C ALA A 397 -14.82 4.84 7.73
N PHE A 398 -14.75 5.01 9.05
CA PHE A 398 -14.96 3.95 10.03
C PHE A 398 -16.35 3.30 9.88
N MET A 399 -17.43 4.10 9.89
CA MET A 399 -18.80 3.59 9.77
C MET A 399 -19.05 2.87 8.44
N LYS A 400 -18.52 3.42 7.34
CA LYS A 400 -18.60 2.77 6.03
C LYS A 400 -18.00 1.36 6.06
N ASN A 401 -16.78 1.22 6.57
CA ASN A 401 -16.09 -0.06 6.59
C ASN A 401 -16.80 -1.09 7.48
N GLN A 402 -17.31 -0.64 8.63
CA GLN A 402 -18.13 -1.48 9.51
C GLN A 402 -19.37 -2.01 8.78
N ASN A 403 -20.14 -1.12 8.15
CA ASN A 403 -21.37 -1.49 7.45
C ASN A 403 -21.11 -2.45 6.30
N LEU A 404 -20.06 -2.23 5.52
CA LEU A 404 -19.67 -3.14 4.43
C LEU A 404 -19.27 -4.52 4.96
N MET A 405 -18.51 -4.58 6.05
CA MET A 405 -18.18 -5.86 6.68
C MET A 405 -19.42 -6.59 7.20
N CYS A 406 -20.35 -5.89 7.85
CA CYS A 406 -21.61 -6.48 8.32
C CYS A 406 -22.44 -7.00 7.15
N ILE A 407 -22.57 -6.24 6.06
CA ILE A 407 -23.23 -6.70 4.83
C ILE A 407 -22.57 -7.99 4.34
N LEU A 408 -21.26 -8.00 4.11
CA LEU A 408 -20.57 -9.19 3.60
C LEU A 408 -20.74 -10.40 4.52
N LYS A 409 -20.71 -10.20 5.84
CA LYS A 409 -20.96 -11.25 6.84
C LYS A 409 -22.40 -11.77 6.79
N ASP A 410 -23.38 -10.87 6.75
CA ASP A 410 -24.82 -11.15 6.70
C ASP A 410 -25.21 -11.93 5.43
N THR A 411 -24.40 -11.88 4.36
CA THR A 411 -24.62 -12.73 3.18
C THR A 411 -24.54 -14.23 3.52
N GLY A 412 -23.83 -14.60 4.59
CA GLY A 412 -23.57 -15.99 5.00
C GLY A 412 -22.62 -16.77 4.08
N VAL A 413 -22.19 -16.16 2.97
CA VAL A 413 -21.48 -16.85 1.87
C VAL A 413 -20.14 -16.22 1.54
N TRP A 414 -19.81 -15.06 2.13
CA TRP A 414 -18.54 -14.38 1.91
C TRP A 414 -17.46 -14.85 2.91
N PRO A 415 -16.40 -15.54 2.47
CA PRO A 415 -15.33 -15.94 3.39
C PRO A 415 -14.59 -14.71 3.93
N GLU A 416 -14.23 -14.72 5.22
CA GLU A 416 -13.46 -13.62 5.84
C GLU A 416 -12.09 -13.39 5.21
N ILE A 417 -11.54 -14.40 4.52
CA ILE A 417 -10.27 -14.33 3.80
C ILE A 417 -10.41 -13.91 2.33
N ARG A 418 -11.63 -13.63 1.86
CA ARG A 418 -11.89 -13.20 0.48
C ARG A 418 -11.94 -11.68 0.41
N GLN A 419 -11.11 -11.08 -0.44
CA GLN A 419 -11.16 -9.65 -0.71
C GLN A 419 -12.53 -9.22 -1.22
N PRO A 420 -13.11 -8.10 -0.74
CA PRO A 420 -12.43 -7.03 0.00
C PRO A 420 -12.51 -7.14 1.54
N TYR A 421 -13.02 -8.25 2.10
CA TYR A 421 -13.28 -8.35 3.55
C TYR A 421 -12.03 -8.14 4.43
N PRO A 422 -10.87 -8.77 4.15
CA PRO A 422 -9.63 -8.47 4.87
C PRO A 422 -9.20 -7.01 4.79
N ALA A 423 -9.28 -6.39 3.60
CA ALA A 423 -8.91 -4.99 3.41
C ALA A 423 -9.83 -4.06 4.21
N LEU A 424 -11.15 -4.30 4.19
CA LEU A 424 -12.12 -3.54 4.98
C LEU A 424 -11.86 -3.70 6.48
N ARG A 425 -11.54 -4.92 6.95
CA ARG A 425 -11.20 -5.17 8.35
C ARG A 425 -9.96 -4.41 8.80
N HIS A 426 -8.93 -4.36 7.96
CA HIS A 426 -7.73 -3.60 8.26
C HIS A 426 -8.01 -2.09 8.32
N GLN A 427 -8.79 -1.56 7.37
CA GLN A 427 -9.19 -0.15 7.40
C GLN A 427 -10.09 0.18 8.60
N TYR A 428 -10.98 -0.74 8.99
CA TYR A 428 -11.78 -0.61 10.21
C TYR A 428 -10.89 -0.61 11.46
N PHE A 429 -9.91 -1.51 11.54
CA PHE A 429 -8.90 -1.55 12.61
C PHE A 429 -8.17 -0.21 12.76
N LEU A 430 -7.67 0.37 11.66
CA LEU A 430 -7.02 1.68 11.69
C LEU A 430 -8.01 2.79 12.11
N GLY A 431 -9.25 2.71 11.65
CA GLY A 431 -10.33 3.61 12.07
C GLY A 431 -10.59 3.54 13.58
N CYS A 432 -10.66 2.34 14.16
CA CYS A 432 -10.79 2.14 15.61
C CYS A 432 -9.66 2.84 16.36
N LEU A 433 -8.40 2.65 15.93
CA LEU A 433 -7.24 3.32 16.56
C LEU A 433 -7.37 4.84 16.51
N SER A 434 -7.76 5.41 15.35
CA SER A 434 -7.92 6.86 15.19
C SER A 434 -9.06 7.47 16.03
N LEU A 435 -10.03 6.65 16.43
CA LEU A 435 -11.19 7.04 17.23
C LEU A 435 -11.08 6.57 18.69
N ASN A 436 -9.90 6.12 19.11
CA ASN A 436 -9.62 5.58 20.45
C ASN A 436 -10.53 4.39 20.86
N LYS A 437 -11.05 3.63 19.88
CA LYS A 437 -11.84 2.40 20.10
C LYS A 437 -10.90 1.20 20.23
N TYR A 438 -10.07 1.20 21.27
CA TYR A 438 -8.97 0.25 21.40
C TYR A 438 -9.42 -1.20 21.56
N SER A 439 -10.49 -1.47 22.33
CA SER A 439 -11.03 -2.82 22.50
C SER A 439 -11.50 -3.41 21.15
N ASP A 440 -12.24 -2.65 20.33
CA ASP A 440 -12.65 -3.07 18.99
C ASP A 440 -11.44 -3.33 18.08
N ALA A 441 -10.44 -2.42 18.09
CA ALA A 441 -9.20 -2.60 17.34
C ALA A 441 -8.52 -3.92 17.75
N PHE A 442 -8.49 -4.25 19.04
CA PHE A 442 -7.80 -5.43 19.54
C PHE A 442 -8.45 -6.72 19.05
N TYR A 443 -9.78 -6.82 19.06
CA TYR A 443 -10.48 -8.00 18.54
C TYR A 443 -10.27 -8.17 17.03
N HIS A 444 -10.38 -7.09 16.27
CA HIS A 444 -10.16 -7.13 14.83
C HIS A 444 -8.69 -7.45 14.49
N GLY A 445 -7.75 -6.96 15.29
CA GLY A 445 -6.34 -7.31 15.19
C GLY A 445 -6.06 -8.78 15.52
N LEU A 446 -6.59 -9.31 16.62
CA LEU A 446 -6.45 -10.73 16.99
C LEU A 446 -7.04 -11.66 15.93
N LYS A 447 -8.24 -11.32 15.39
CA LYS A 447 -8.84 -12.06 14.27
C LYS A 447 -7.92 -12.07 13.06
N THR A 448 -7.32 -10.92 12.75
CA THR A 448 -6.37 -10.79 11.65
C THR A 448 -5.14 -11.66 11.87
N TYR A 449 -4.53 -11.60 13.06
CA TYR A 449 -3.34 -12.37 13.44
C TYR A 449 -3.58 -13.89 13.43
N PHE A 450 -4.71 -14.36 13.96
CA PHE A 450 -4.98 -15.80 14.11
C PHE A 450 -5.58 -16.47 12.88
N ASP A 451 -6.48 -15.77 12.16
CA ASP A 451 -7.38 -16.41 11.20
C ASP A 451 -7.21 -15.92 9.76
N ILE A 452 -6.66 -14.72 9.56
CA ILE A 452 -6.59 -14.07 8.24
C ILE A 452 -5.15 -14.06 7.71
N ASP A 453 -4.22 -13.40 8.41
CA ASP A 453 -2.85 -13.21 7.95
C ASP A 453 -2.10 -14.52 7.69
N PRO A 454 -2.18 -15.56 8.55
CA PRO A 454 -1.51 -16.84 8.26
C PRO A 454 -2.06 -17.53 7.00
N LYS A 455 -3.30 -17.24 6.61
CA LYS A 455 -3.89 -17.77 5.38
C LYS A 455 -3.49 -16.89 4.20
N LEU A 456 -3.69 -15.57 4.26
CA LEU A 456 -3.34 -14.66 3.16
C LEU A 456 -1.84 -14.63 2.89
N TYR A 457 -1.04 -14.59 3.95
CA TYR A 457 0.41 -14.46 3.96
C TYR A 457 1.06 -15.61 4.77
N PRO A 458 1.17 -16.82 4.18
CA PRO A 458 1.68 -18.00 4.90
C PRO A 458 3.12 -17.87 5.40
N VAL A 459 3.92 -17.02 4.73
CA VAL A 459 5.30 -16.75 5.11
C VAL A 459 5.31 -15.86 6.38
N PRO A 460 5.89 -16.29 7.51
CA PRO A 460 5.85 -15.53 8.76
C PRO A 460 6.48 -14.14 8.69
N TYR A 461 7.53 -13.98 7.89
CA TYR A 461 8.22 -12.70 7.66
C TYR A 461 7.66 -11.91 6.47
N HIS A 462 6.48 -12.27 5.97
CA HIS A 462 5.79 -11.41 5.01
C HIS A 462 5.57 -10.02 5.63
N PRO A 463 5.89 -8.92 4.92
CA PRO A 463 5.93 -7.59 5.50
C PRO A 463 4.63 -7.15 6.17
N LEU A 464 3.49 -7.32 5.49
CA LEU A 464 2.18 -6.97 6.05
C LEU A 464 1.90 -7.73 7.35
N ARG A 465 2.26 -9.02 7.41
CA ARG A 465 2.06 -9.84 8.61
C ARG A 465 2.91 -9.35 9.78
N VAL A 466 4.17 -8.98 9.53
CA VAL A 466 5.06 -8.43 10.56
C VAL A 466 4.55 -7.08 11.05
N VAL A 467 4.14 -6.19 10.13
CA VAL A 467 3.56 -4.89 10.48
C VAL A 467 2.28 -5.05 11.30
N HIS A 468 1.31 -5.85 10.84
CA HIS A 468 0.07 -6.10 11.58
C HIS A 468 0.33 -6.68 12.97
N THR A 469 1.26 -7.64 13.07
CA THR A 469 1.64 -8.25 14.35
C THR A 469 2.25 -7.23 15.31
N PHE A 470 3.11 -6.34 14.82
CA PHE A 470 3.70 -5.28 15.64
C PHE A 470 2.67 -4.21 16.05
N SER A 471 1.78 -3.80 15.14
CA SER A 471 0.69 -2.87 15.48
C SER A 471 -0.22 -3.46 16.55
N LEU A 472 -0.56 -4.74 16.43
CA LEU A 472 -1.34 -5.46 17.43
C LEU A 472 -0.57 -5.61 18.75
N SER A 473 0.74 -5.86 18.73
CA SER A 473 1.53 -5.95 19.97
C SER A 473 1.54 -4.62 20.73
N ARG A 474 1.70 -3.49 20.02
CA ARG A 474 1.63 -2.15 20.63
C ARG A 474 0.26 -1.88 21.23
N LEU A 475 -0.81 -2.19 20.51
CA LEU A 475 -2.17 -2.04 21.02
C LEU A 475 -2.41 -2.93 22.26
N ALA A 476 -1.94 -4.18 22.22
CA ALA A 476 -2.03 -5.09 23.35
C ALA A 476 -1.31 -4.53 24.59
N MET A 477 -0.14 -3.91 24.40
CA MET A 477 0.56 -3.24 25.50
C MET A 477 -0.26 -2.10 26.08
N VAL A 478 -0.79 -1.18 25.26
CA VAL A 478 -1.64 -0.07 25.73
C VAL A 478 -2.85 -0.59 26.51
N LEU A 479 -3.57 -1.56 25.95
CA LEU A 479 -4.74 -2.15 26.60
C LEU A 479 -4.42 -2.93 27.89
N VAL A 480 -3.29 -3.62 27.95
CA VAL A 480 -2.95 -4.46 29.11
C VAL A 480 -2.22 -3.65 30.18
N MET A 481 -1.43 -2.65 29.82
CA MET A 481 -0.61 -1.91 30.78
C MET A 481 -1.30 -0.63 31.26
N GLU A 482 -2.08 0.05 30.41
CA GLU A 482 -2.63 1.37 30.73
C GLU A 482 -4.13 1.33 31.06
N ALA A 483 -4.89 0.30 30.63
CA ALA A 483 -6.33 0.25 30.85
C ALA A 483 -6.76 0.18 32.33
N THR A 484 -5.87 -0.25 33.24
CA THR A 484 -6.15 -0.22 34.69
C THR A 484 -6.12 1.20 35.26
N GLU A 485 -5.36 2.09 34.64
CA GLU A 485 -5.12 3.45 35.12
C GLU A 485 -5.98 4.48 34.37
N CYS A 486 -6.39 4.16 33.14
CA CYS A 486 -7.21 5.00 32.28
C CYS A 486 -8.47 4.25 31.79
N PRO A 487 -9.62 4.38 32.48
CA PRO A 487 -10.89 3.76 32.08
C PRO A 487 -11.37 4.16 30.67
N GLU A 488 -10.88 5.29 30.15
CA GLU A 488 -11.15 5.78 28.80
C GLU A 488 -10.55 4.88 27.70
N ILE A 489 -9.54 4.07 28.03
CA ILE A 489 -8.86 3.14 27.11
C ILE A 489 -9.67 1.84 26.91
N ASP A 490 -10.44 1.43 27.92
CA ASP A 490 -11.38 0.30 27.85
C ASP A 490 -12.73 0.69 28.48
N PRO A 491 -13.53 1.57 27.83
CA PRO A 491 -14.76 2.09 28.42
C PRO A 491 -15.81 1.02 28.73
N ALA A 492 -15.77 -0.09 27.98
CA ALA A 492 -16.64 -1.24 28.18
C ALA A 492 -16.12 -2.21 29.26
N GLY A 493 -14.92 -1.97 29.81
CA GLY A 493 -14.29 -2.78 30.84
C GLY A 493 -14.08 -4.24 30.44
N ILE A 494 -13.92 -4.55 29.15
CA ILE A 494 -13.87 -5.93 28.67
C ILE A 494 -12.55 -6.60 29.05
N ILE A 495 -11.44 -5.86 29.03
CA ILE A 495 -10.12 -6.37 29.48
C ILE A 495 -10.14 -6.60 30.98
N GLU A 496 -10.74 -5.67 31.73
CA GLU A 496 -10.91 -5.82 33.18
C GLU A 496 -11.83 -7.00 33.53
N PHE A 497 -12.97 -7.13 32.84
CA PHE A 497 -13.85 -8.28 32.94
C PHE A 497 -13.10 -9.57 32.63
N ALA A 498 -12.31 -9.58 31.56
CA ALA A 498 -11.51 -10.74 31.19
C ALA A 498 -10.51 -11.12 32.29
N ARG A 499 -9.83 -10.15 32.90
CA ARG A 499 -8.96 -10.42 34.07
C ARG A 499 -9.72 -10.98 35.27
N GLN A 500 -10.91 -10.45 35.56
CA GLN A 500 -11.75 -10.95 36.64
C GLN A 500 -12.20 -12.40 36.42
N GLN A 501 -12.31 -12.82 35.16
CA GLN A 501 -12.53 -14.22 34.79
C GLN A 501 -11.24 -15.07 34.83
N GLY A 502 -10.11 -14.50 35.25
CA GLY A 502 -8.82 -15.17 35.38
C GLY A 502 -7.94 -15.13 34.13
N TYR A 503 -8.24 -14.27 33.15
CA TYR A 503 -7.46 -14.21 31.91
C TYR A 503 -6.20 -13.35 32.05
N ASP A 504 -5.06 -13.98 31.78
CA ASP A 504 -3.76 -13.31 31.69
C ASP A 504 -3.41 -13.01 30.23
N PHE A 505 -3.24 -11.72 29.93
CA PHE A 505 -2.83 -11.22 28.62
C PHE A 505 -1.33 -10.96 28.51
N ALA A 506 -0.55 -11.06 29.60
CA ALA A 506 0.90 -10.94 29.55
C ALA A 506 1.55 -11.97 28.60
N PRO A 507 1.13 -13.25 28.56
CA PRO A 507 1.63 -14.21 27.57
C PRO A 507 1.33 -13.80 26.12
N MET A 508 0.17 -13.18 25.87
CA MET A 508 -0.23 -12.67 24.55
C MET A 508 0.69 -11.52 24.12
N VAL A 509 0.87 -10.51 24.98
CA VAL A 509 1.73 -9.35 24.70
C VAL A 509 3.14 -9.81 24.34
N TYR A 510 3.72 -10.69 25.17
CA TYR A 510 5.03 -11.26 24.93
C TYR A 510 5.12 -12.01 23.58
N LYS A 511 4.15 -12.87 23.29
CA LYS A 511 4.16 -13.65 22.05
C LYS A 511 4.09 -12.76 20.81
N LEU A 512 3.22 -11.75 20.81
CA LEU A 512 3.04 -10.85 19.67
C LEU A 512 4.34 -10.06 19.38
N ILE A 513 4.96 -9.45 20.39
CA ILE A 513 6.21 -8.71 20.19
C ILE A 513 7.35 -9.65 19.79
N LYS A 514 7.39 -10.87 20.33
CA LYS A 514 8.36 -11.90 19.94
C LYS A 514 8.22 -12.28 18.47
N ASP A 515 6.99 -12.51 18.00
CA ASP A 515 6.75 -12.87 16.61
C ASP A 515 7.14 -11.76 15.64
N ALA A 516 6.87 -10.50 16.00
CA ALA A 516 7.36 -9.35 15.24
C ALA A 516 8.89 -9.36 15.20
N LYS A 517 9.56 -9.45 16.36
CA LYS A 517 11.04 -9.46 16.49
C LYS A 517 11.69 -10.58 15.69
N ASP A 518 11.19 -11.81 15.83
CA ASP A 518 11.80 -13.01 15.22
C ASP A 518 11.75 -12.96 13.69
N ASN A 519 10.82 -12.17 13.13
CA ASN A 519 10.58 -12.09 11.70
C ASN A 519 11.03 -10.77 11.05
N VAL A 520 11.17 -9.68 11.81
CA VAL A 520 11.38 -8.35 11.23
C VAL A 520 12.69 -8.23 10.45
N VAL A 521 13.77 -8.89 10.88
CA VAL A 521 15.06 -8.85 10.16
C VAL A 521 14.96 -9.51 8.79
N LYS A 522 14.30 -10.67 8.69
CA LYS A 522 14.03 -11.32 7.39
C LYS A 522 13.10 -10.46 6.53
N SER A 523 12.14 -9.81 7.18
CA SER A 523 11.09 -9.02 6.55
C SER A 523 11.57 -7.69 5.97
N HIS A 524 12.31 -6.89 6.75
CA HIS A 524 12.67 -5.51 6.43
C HIS A 524 14.18 -5.30 6.30
N GLY A 525 14.99 -6.21 6.85
CA GLY A 525 16.45 -6.08 6.94
C GLY A 525 16.91 -5.43 8.23
N GLU A 526 18.10 -5.81 8.70
CA GLU A 526 18.66 -5.39 9.99
C GLU A 526 18.81 -3.86 10.15
N ASN A 527 19.18 -3.16 9.08
CA ASN A 527 19.43 -1.72 9.11
C ASN A 527 18.18 -0.85 8.90
N ASN A 528 17.03 -1.46 8.57
CA ASN A 528 15.79 -0.73 8.32
C ASN A 528 15.28 -0.07 9.61
N SER A 529 14.75 1.14 9.49
CA SER A 529 14.19 1.88 10.63
C SER A 529 13.13 1.08 11.38
N PHE A 530 12.20 0.42 10.69
CA PHE A 530 11.15 -0.42 11.30
C PHE A 530 11.73 -1.56 12.14
N THR A 531 12.79 -2.22 11.65
CA THR A 531 13.51 -3.25 12.40
C THR A 531 14.08 -2.71 13.70
N LYS A 532 14.68 -1.51 13.69
CA LYS A 532 15.24 -0.88 14.90
C LYS A 532 14.15 -0.62 15.94
N MET A 533 13.01 -0.07 15.52
CA MET A 533 11.88 0.18 16.43
C MET A 533 11.28 -1.11 17.02
N VAL A 534 11.14 -2.17 16.21
CA VAL A 534 10.68 -3.47 16.74
C VAL A 534 11.67 -4.00 17.78
N ASN A 535 12.98 -3.88 17.54
CA ASN A 535 14.01 -4.30 18.48
C ASN A 535 14.04 -3.44 19.75
N GLU A 536 13.92 -2.12 19.63
CA GLU A 536 13.85 -1.19 20.77
C GLU A 536 12.63 -1.52 21.65
N LYS A 537 11.45 -1.66 21.04
CA LYS A 537 10.23 -2.01 21.77
C LYS A 537 10.29 -3.41 22.37
N TRP A 538 10.97 -4.36 21.73
CA TRP A 538 11.25 -5.68 22.30
C TRP A 538 12.08 -5.58 23.58
N GLU A 539 13.18 -4.81 23.57
CA GLU A 539 14.06 -4.67 24.76
C GLU A 539 13.35 -3.96 25.93
N GLU A 540 12.49 -2.99 25.63
CA GLU A 540 11.59 -2.35 26.59
C GLU A 540 10.67 -3.38 27.25
N VAL A 541 9.90 -4.15 26.46
CA VAL A 541 8.99 -5.17 26.98
C VAL A 541 9.71 -6.23 27.80
N ILE A 542 10.87 -6.70 27.34
CA ILE A 542 11.67 -7.70 28.08
C ILE A 542 12.15 -7.16 29.43
N THR A 543 12.47 -5.87 29.49
CA THR A 543 12.91 -5.22 30.72
C THR A 543 11.74 -5.02 31.67
N ASP A 544 10.63 -4.44 31.20
CA ASP A 544 9.47 -4.08 32.02
C ASP A 544 8.75 -5.31 32.57
N MET A 545 8.66 -6.39 31.78
CA MET A 545 8.08 -7.66 32.22
C MET A 545 9.04 -8.53 33.04
N GLY A 546 10.30 -8.10 33.24
CA GLY A 546 11.30 -8.88 33.98
C GLY A 546 11.66 -10.23 33.32
N LEU A 547 11.70 -10.26 31.99
CA LEU A 547 11.87 -11.45 31.15
C LEU A 547 13.31 -11.65 30.62
N LYS A 548 14.31 -11.02 31.24
CA LYS A 548 15.72 -11.21 30.88
C LYS A 548 16.16 -12.68 30.98
N ASP A 549 15.62 -13.41 31.95
CA ASP A 549 15.83 -14.85 32.11
C ASP A 549 15.07 -15.66 31.03
N GLU A 550 15.81 -16.47 30.28
CA GLU A 550 15.30 -17.39 29.27
C GLU A 550 14.30 -18.41 29.83
N ARG A 551 14.45 -18.86 31.08
CA ARG A 551 13.52 -19.81 31.70
C ARG A 551 12.13 -19.20 31.88
N ARG A 552 12.07 -17.94 32.31
CA ARG A 552 10.80 -17.20 32.45
C ARG A 552 10.12 -17.01 31.10
N ARG A 553 10.90 -16.70 30.06
CA ARG A 553 10.40 -16.60 28.68
C ARG A 553 9.75 -17.90 28.21
N ARG A 554 10.43 -19.04 28.38
CA ARG A 554 9.87 -20.36 28.02
C ARG A 554 8.63 -20.73 28.83
N ALA A 555 8.60 -20.39 30.12
CA ALA A 555 7.40 -20.60 30.94
C ALA A 555 6.23 -19.78 30.40
N LEU A 556 6.46 -18.51 30.05
CA LEU A 556 5.45 -17.63 29.49
C LEU A 556 4.96 -18.10 28.11
N GLU A 557 5.85 -18.63 27.26
CA GLU A 557 5.46 -19.29 26.00
C GLU A 557 4.56 -20.51 26.26
N SER A 558 4.90 -21.36 27.23
CA SER A 558 4.07 -22.51 27.59
C SER A 558 2.67 -22.11 28.07
N VAL A 559 2.57 -21.01 28.82
CA VAL A 559 1.28 -20.45 29.25
C VAL A 559 0.52 -19.90 28.04
N TYR A 560 1.18 -19.17 27.14
CA TYR A 560 0.57 -18.70 25.90
C TYR A 560 -0.04 -19.86 25.10
N GLU A 561 0.73 -20.91 24.83
CA GLU A 561 0.27 -22.06 24.03
C GLU A 561 -0.95 -22.74 24.66
N SER A 562 -0.95 -22.88 25.98
CA SER A 562 -2.09 -23.43 26.74
C SER A 562 -3.34 -22.54 26.63
N ASN A 563 -3.15 -21.23 26.47
CA ASN A 563 -4.23 -20.24 26.37
C ASN A 563 -4.69 -19.96 24.93
N VAL A 564 -4.02 -20.47 23.88
CA VAL A 564 -4.41 -20.24 22.47
C VAL A 564 -5.87 -20.61 22.17
N PRO A 565 -6.40 -21.79 22.58
CA PRO A 565 -7.81 -22.11 22.36
C PRO A 565 -8.75 -21.09 22.99
N PHE A 566 -8.38 -20.56 24.16
CA PHE A 566 -9.12 -19.52 24.84
C PHE A 566 -9.07 -18.18 24.07
N TYR A 567 -7.89 -17.72 23.66
CA TYR A 567 -7.78 -16.49 22.89
C TYR A 567 -8.59 -16.56 21.57
N ARG A 568 -8.62 -17.73 20.94
CA ARG A 568 -9.47 -17.98 19.77
C ARG A 568 -10.96 -17.97 20.09
N LYS A 569 -11.37 -18.49 21.25
CA LYS A 569 -12.75 -18.41 21.75
C LYS A 569 -13.17 -16.95 21.99
N LEU A 570 -12.33 -16.16 22.66
CA LEU A 570 -12.54 -14.73 22.90
C LEU A 570 -12.80 -13.96 21.59
N VAL A 571 -11.98 -14.24 20.56
CA VAL A 571 -12.15 -13.69 19.21
C VAL A 571 -13.47 -14.12 18.57
N GLY A 572 -13.90 -15.37 18.77
CA GLY A 572 -15.16 -15.89 18.22
C GLY A 572 -16.41 -15.30 18.87
N GLU A 573 -16.40 -15.12 20.19
CA GLU A 573 -17.55 -14.64 20.97
C GLU A 573 -17.75 -13.12 20.85
N LEU A 574 -16.66 -12.34 20.72
CA LEU A 574 -16.73 -10.87 20.73
C LEU A 574 -16.80 -10.23 19.33
N VAL A 575 -16.32 -10.89 18.28
CA VAL A 575 -16.46 -10.42 16.87
C VAL A 575 -17.83 -10.81 16.28
N GLY A 576 -18.71 -11.40 17.11
CA GLY A 576 -20.09 -11.75 16.76
C GLY A 576 -21.00 -10.55 16.49
N PHE A 577 -20.69 -9.39 17.08
CA PHE A 577 -21.43 -8.13 16.93
C PHE A 577 -21.26 -7.48 15.54
#